data_AF-A0A0M8MLN3-F1
#
_entry.id   AF-A0A0M8MLN3-F1
#
_cell.length_a   1.000
_cell.length_b   1.000
_cell.length_c   1.000
_cell.angle_alpha   90.00
_cell.angle_beta   90.00
_cell.angle_gamma   90.00
#
_symmetry.space_group_name_H-M   'P 1'
#
loop_
_entity.id
_entity.type
_entity.pdbx_description
1 polymer ?
#
loop_
_entity_poly.entity_id
_entity_poly.type
_entity_poly.pdbx_seq_one_letter_code
_entity_poly.pdbx_strand_id
1 'polypeptide(L)'
;MARNGNLSSRSVLEHAERQWPSNPYLHMLSTPLRRCIVSHFVLPKAFMIQIKPVHLPSSEEHPPEITMAPDGILHPRFAMRKPGIGAWVTADQTVFKDLYKRQ
;
A
#
# COMPACT_ATOMS: atom_id res chain seq x y z
N MET A 1 4.05 -26.21 -32.15
CA MET A 1 2.96 -26.08 -31.14
C MET A 1 3.51 -25.35 -29.93
N ALA A 2 3.43 -24.02 -29.92
CA ALA A 2 3.95 -23.20 -28.82
C ALA A 2 2.98 -23.24 -27.64
N ARG A 3 3.50 -23.55 -26.44
CA ARG A 3 2.76 -23.55 -25.18
C ARG A 3 2.24 -22.13 -24.92
N ASN A 4 0.94 -21.91 -24.99
CA ASN A 4 0.27 -20.77 -24.37
C ASN A 4 0.36 -20.94 -22.85
N GLY A 5 1.55 -20.68 -22.30
CA GLY A 5 1.72 -20.48 -20.87
C GLY A 5 1.09 -19.13 -20.52
N ASN A 6 0.13 -19.12 -19.61
CA ASN A 6 -0.42 -17.91 -19.02
C ASN A 6 0.73 -17.05 -18.48
N LEU A 7 1.21 -16.10 -19.28
CA LEU A 7 2.14 -15.09 -18.81
C LEU A 7 1.42 -14.30 -17.73
N SER A 8 1.93 -14.38 -16.50
CA SER A 8 1.42 -13.57 -15.41
C SER A 8 1.46 -12.10 -15.83
N SER A 9 0.41 -11.33 -15.58
CA SER A 9 0.38 -9.88 -15.86
C SER A 9 1.63 -9.16 -15.31
N ARG A 10 2.18 -9.65 -14.20
CA ARG A 10 3.44 -9.19 -13.62
C ARG A 10 4.64 -9.40 -14.56
N SER A 11 4.79 -10.59 -15.14
CA SER A 11 5.89 -10.91 -16.06
C SER A 11 5.86 -10.05 -17.33
N VAL A 12 4.65 -9.71 -17.83
CA VAL A 12 4.47 -8.80 -18.96
C VAL A 12 4.93 -7.38 -18.58
N LEU A 13 4.53 -6.90 -17.40
CA LEU A 13 4.91 -5.57 -16.90
C LEU A 13 6.42 -5.47 -16.61
N GLU A 14 7.02 -6.50 -16.04
CA GLU A 14 8.47 -6.57 -15.79
C GLU A 14 9.27 -6.56 -17.11
N HIS A 15 8.75 -7.19 -18.17
CA HIS A 15 9.38 -7.14 -19.49
C HIS A 15 9.29 -5.73 -20.11
N ALA A 16 8.13 -5.08 -19.98
CA ALA A 16 7.93 -3.71 -20.43
C ALA A 16 8.83 -2.71 -19.67
N GLU A 17 9.01 -2.88 -18.35
CA GLU A 17 9.89 -2.05 -17.52
C GLU A 17 11.35 -2.10 -17.99
N ARG A 18 11.83 -3.25 -18.50
CA ARG A 18 13.19 -3.36 -19.07
C ARG A 18 13.35 -2.59 -20.37
N GLN A 19 12.30 -2.50 -21.18
CA GLN A 19 12.32 -1.78 -22.45
C GLN A 19 12.23 -0.27 -22.24
N TRP A 20 11.58 0.18 -21.16
CA TRP A 20 11.35 1.59 -20.83
C TRP A 20 11.93 1.92 -19.45
N PRO A 21 13.27 1.90 -19.31
CA PRO A 21 13.90 2.19 -18.04
C PRO A 21 13.52 3.60 -17.58
N SER A 22 13.08 3.72 -16.33
CA SER A 22 12.67 4.98 -15.67
C SER A 22 11.23 5.47 -15.95
N ASN A 23 10.34 4.68 -16.54
CA ASN A 23 8.92 5.04 -16.56
C ASN A 23 8.27 4.78 -15.18
N PRO A 24 7.88 5.83 -14.42
CA PRO A 24 7.34 5.66 -13.08
C PRO A 24 6.00 4.92 -13.08
N TYR A 25 5.19 5.05 -14.13
CA TYR A 25 3.88 4.39 -14.21
C TYR A 25 4.02 2.88 -14.36
N LEU A 26 4.96 2.41 -15.18
CA LEU A 26 5.24 0.98 -15.32
C LEU A 26 5.75 0.40 -14.01
N HIS A 27 6.63 1.13 -13.32
CA HIS A 27 7.11 0.73 -11.99
C HIS A 27 5.96 0.64 -10.97
N MET A 28 5.04 1.61 -10.96
CA MET A 28 3.87 1.59 -10.07
C MET A 28 2.95 0.39 -10.37
N LEU A 29 2.72 0.10 -11.66
CA LEU A 29 1.88 -1.02 -12.10
C LEU A 29 2.52 -2.39 -11.83
N SER A 30 3.85 -2.51 -11.89
CA SER A 30 4.58 -3.77 -11.62
C SER A 30 4.66 -4.11 -10.12
N THR A 31 4.30 -3.18 -9.24
CA THR A 31 4.25 -3.43 -7.79
C THR A 31 3.20 -4.51 -7.42
N PRO A 32 3.40 -5.28 -6.32
CA PRO A 32 2.51 -6.37 -5.98
C PRO A 32 1.09 -5.87 -5.68
N LEU A 33 0.11 -6.65 -6.11
CA LEU A 33 -1.30 -6.37 -5.88
C LEU A 33 -1.67 -6.54 -4.40
N ARG A 34 -2.56 -5.66 -3.94
CA ARG A 34 -3.13 -5.64 -2.59
C ARG A 34 -4.62 -5.35 -2.69
N ARG A 35 -5.39 -5.82 -1.70
CA ARG A 35 -6.84 -5.62 -1.63
C ARG A 35 -7.15 -4.50 -0.64
N CYS A 36 -7.94 -3.53 -1.07
CA CYS A 36 -8.44 -2.47 -0.18
C CYS A 36 -9.41 -3.06 0.85
N ILE A 37 -9.24 -2.70 2.13
CA ILE A 37 -10.15 -3.17 3.19
C ILE A 37 -11.53 -2.51 3.11
N VAL A 38 -11.62 -1.29 2.58
CA VAL A 38 -12.87 -0.51 2.53
C VAL A 38 -13.66 -0.81 1.27
N SER A 39 -13.04 -0.67 0.09
CA SER A 39 -13.70 -0.80 -1.22
C SER A 39 -13.53 -2.18 -1.85
N HIS A 40 -12.73 -3.06 -1.26
CA HIS A 40 -12.42 -4.41 -1.77
C HIS A 40 -11.76 -4.49 -3.15
N PHE A 41 -11.44 -3.35 -3.78
CA PHE A 41 -10.69 -3.32 -5.02
C PHE A 41 -9.27 -3.88 -4.85
N VAL A 42 -8.80 -4.57 -5.88
CA VAL A 42 -7.44 -5.11 -5.95
C VAL A 42 -6.60 -4.21 -6.84
N LEU A 43 -5.59 -3.57 -6.26
CA LEU A 43 -4.77 -2.56 -6.91
C LEU A 43 -3.28 -2.80 -6.61
N PRO A 44 -2.36 -2.35 -7.48
CA PRO A 44 -0.94 -2.32 -7.15
C PRO A 44 -0.68 -1.50 -5.88
N LYS A 45 0.23 -1.96 -5.01
CA LYS A 45 0.51 -1.29 -3.71
C LYS A 45 0.89 0.19 -3.87
N ALA A 46 1.44 0.59 -5.02
CA ALA A 46 1.83 1.97 -5.28
C ALA A 46 0.63 2.95 -5.28
N PHE A 47 -0.59 2.46 -5.53
CA PHE A 47 -1.83 3.24 -5.48
C PHE A 47 -2.56 3.13 -4.13
N MET A 48 -1.87 2.59 -3.13
CA MET A 48 -2.46 2.27 -1.85
C MET A 48 -1.57 2.77 -0.71
N ILE A 49 -2.21 3.11 0.39
CA ILE A 49 -1.56 3.50 1.64
C ILE A 49 -1.76 2.36 2.64
N GLN A 50 -0.68 1.96 3.29
CA GLN A 50 -0.74 1.02 4.38
C GLN A 50 -1.04 1.78 5.68
N ILE A 51 -1.99 1.29 6.48
CA ILE A 51 -2.32 1.84 7.79
C ILE A 51 -2.05 0.75 8.83
N LYS A 52 -1.34 1.12 9.91
CA LYS A 52 -0.96 0.22 11.00
C LYS A 52 -1.39 0.78 12.35
N PRO A 53 -1.73 -0.09 13.32
CA PRO A 53 -1.92 0.35 14.69
C PRO A 53 -0.58 0.85 15.26
N VAL A 54 -0.64 1.99 15.94
CA VAL A 54 0.49 2.63 16.61
C VAL A 54 0.06 2.96 18.03
N HIS A 55 0.89 2.58 19.00
CA HIS A 55 0.73 3.00 20.38
C HIS A 55 1.23 4.43 20.52
N LEU A 56 0.34 5.34 20.90
CA LEU A 56 0.71 6.69 21.28
C LEU A 56 1.31 6.64 22.69
N PRO A 57 2.41 7.38 22.94
CA PRO A 57 2.96 7.48 24.29
C PRO A 57 1.94 8.14 25.21
N SER A 58 1.76 7.60 26.41
CA SER A 58 0.96 8.24 27.45
C SER A 58 1.61 9.55 27.89
N SER A 59 0.85 10.63 27.93
CA SER A 59 1.22 11.89 28.56
C SER A 59 0.43 12.04 29.86
N GLU A 60 0.82 12.93 30.78
CA GLU A 60 0.05 13.19 32.02
C GLU A 60 -1.40 13.60 31.73
N GLU A 61 -1.64 14.19 30.55
CA GLU A 61 -2.96 14.64 30.09
C GLU A 61 -3.73 13.58 29.27
N HIS A 62 -3.06 12.55 28.75
CA HIS A 62 -3.66 11.59 27.81
C HIS A 62 -3.28 10.13 28.12
N PRO A 63 -4.29 9.25 28.33
CA PRO A 63 -4.02 7.83 28.53
C PRO A 63 -3.39 7.21 27.27
N PRO A 64 -2.65 6.10 27.41
CA PRO A 64 -2.09 5.39 26.26
C PRO A 64 -3.22 4.95 25.32
N GLU A 65 -3.17 5.42 24.08
CA GLU A 65 -4.18 5.15 23.07
C GLU A 65 -3.55 4.40 21.89
N ILE A 66 -4.31 3.47 21.31
CA ILE A 66 -3.94 2.79 20.07
C ILE A 66 -4.67 3.50 18.93
N THR A 67 -3.92 4.13 18.04
CA THR A 67 -4.48 4.78 16.85
C THR A 67 -3.99 4.12 15.58
N MET A 68 -4.77 4.25 14.50
CA MET A 68 -4.40 3.75 13.18
C MET A 68 -3.69 4.85 12.40
N ALA A 69 -2.40 4.67 12.11
CA ALA A 69 -1.59 5.66 11.42
C ALA A 69 -1.04 5.12 10.08
N PRO A 70 -0.89 5.97 9.05
CA PRO A 70 -0.22 5.56 7.82
C PRO A 70 1.23 5.13 8.04
N ASP A 71 1.66 4.07 7.36
CA ASP A 71 3.03 3.56 7.35
C ASP A 71 3.70 3.84 6.00
N GLY A 72 5.03 3.99 6.00
CA GLY A 72 5.81 4.14 4.78
C GLY A 72 5.70 5.49 4.07
N ILE A 73 5.23 6.55 4.73
CA ILE A 73 5.24 7.93 4.19
C ILE A 73 6.67 8.47 4.08
N LEU A 74 7.53 8.12 5.04
CA LEU A 74 8.90 8.61 5.08
C LEU A 74 9.73 7.95 3.97
N HIS A 75 10.70 8.70 3.44
CA HIS A 75 11.67 8.16 2.50
C HIS A 75 12.36 6.92 3.11
N PRO A 76 12.61 5.83 2.35
CA PRO A 76 13.17 4.59 2.89
C PRO A 76 14.46 4.74 3.71
N ARG A 77 15.24 5.79 3.45
CA ARG A 77 16.43 6.18 4.24
C ARG A 77 16.11 6.51 5.71
N PHE A 78 14.94 7.09 5.96
CA PHE A 78 14.50 7.54 7.30
C PHE A 78 13.37 6.68 7.87
N ALA A 79 12.71 5.88 7.02
CA ALA A 79 11.62 5.02 7.45
C ALA A 79 12.15 3.83 8.28
N MET A 80 11.89 3.85 9.58
CA MET A 80 11.99 2.65 10.39
C MET A 80 10.87 1.68 9.98
N ARG A 81 11.22 0.51 9.47
CA ARG A 81 10.23 -0.52 9.13
C ARG A 81 9.59 -1.05 10.40
N LYS A 82 8.32 -0.73 10.62
CA LYS A 82 7.54 -1.26 11.75
C LYS A 82 7.02 -2.66 11.39
N PRO A 83 7.51 -3.75 12.01
CA PRO A 83 6.93 -5.08 11.80
C PRO A 83 5.50 -5.10 12.38
N GLY A 84 4.60 -5.85 11.74
CA GLY A 84 3.23 -5.99 12.23
C GLY A 84 2.19 -6.05 11.11
N ILE A 85 0.97 -6.41 11.52
CA ILE A 85 -0.21 -6.47 10.64
C ILE A 85 -0.64 -5.04 10.31
N GLY A 86 -0.93 -4.79 9.04
CA GLY A 86 -1.44 -3.51 8.57
C GLY A 86 -2.47 -3.71 7.47
N ALA A 87 -3.46 -2.82 7.42
CA ALA A 87 -4.49 -2.81 6.40
C ALA A 87 -4.05 -1.95 5.22
N TRP A 88 -4.50 -2.29 4.01
CA TRP A 88 -4.28 -1.50 2.82
C TRP A 88 -5.55 -0.74 2.45
N VAL A 89 -5.40 0.55 2.17
CA VAL A 89 -6.49 1.44 1.78
C VAL A 89 -6.10 2.12 0.47
N THR A 90 -7.03 2.28 -0.46
CA THR A 90 -6.79 3.02 -1.70
C THR A 90 -6.42 4.47 -1.38
N ALA A 91 -5.46 5.04 -2.11
CA ALA A 91 -5.09 6.45 -1.99
C ALA A 91 -6.15 7.39 -2.60
N ASP A 92 -7.38 7.30 -2.10
CA ASP A 92 -8.54 8.06 -2.57
C ASP A 92 -9.26 8.72 -1.38
N GLN A 93 -9.57 10.01 -1.51
CA GLN A 93 -10.15 10.80 -0.42
C GLN A 93 -11.53 10.29 0.01
N THR A 94 -12.34 9.75 -0.90
CA THR A 94 -13.66 9.19 -0.57
C THR A 94 -13.52 7.96 0.32
N VAL A 95 -12.55 7.10 -0.01
CA VAL A 95 -12.24 5.90 0.77
C VAL A 95 -11.73 6.25 2.17
N PHE A 96 -10.91 7.30 2.31
CA PHE A 96 -10.48 7.79 3.62
C PHE A 96 -11.63 8.35 4.46
N LYS A 97 -12.56 9.09 3.85
CA LYS A 97 -13.76 9.59 4.53
C LYS A 97 -14.63 8.43 5.03
N ASP A 98 -14.80 7.40 4.22
CA ASP A 98 -15.57 6.21 4.60
C ASP A 98 -14.87 5.37 5.67
N LEU A 99 -13.54 5.34 5.66
CA LEU A 99 -12.75 4.70 6.72
C LEU A 99 -12.98 5.40 8.07
N TYR A 100 -12.95 6.73 8.11
CA TYR A 100 -13.14 7.49 9.36
C TYR A 100 -14.54 7.34 9.94
N LYS A 101 -15.57 7.20 9.08
CA LYS A 101 -16.96 6.95 9.54
C LYS A 101 -17.17 5.57 10.17
N ARG A 102 -16.28 4.62 9.90
CA ARG A 102 -16.39 3.22 10.36
C ARG A 102 -15.54 2.95 11.60
N GLN A 103 -14.72 3.92 12.03
CA GLN A 103 -13.89 3.86 13.22
C GLN A 103 -14.68 4.36 14.43
#